data_AF-A0A964QLF5-F1
#
_entry.id   AF-A0A964QLF5-F1
#
_cell.length_a   1.000
_cell.length_b   1.000
_cell.length_c   1.000
_cell.angle_alpha   90.00
_cell.angle_beta   90.00
_cell.angle_gamma   90.00
#
_symmetry.space_group_name_H-M   'P 1'
#
loop_
_entity.id
_entity.type
_entity.pdbx_description
1 polymer ?
#
loop_
_entity_poly.entity_id
_entity_poly.type
_entity_poly.pdbx_seq_one_letter_code
_entity_poly.pdbx_strand_id
1 'polypeptide(L)'
;MFALRIISIVCCLWSAAIANDQACLECHADPDLKRGSLPKKGTPVMADAALMSVFVDKALIDGSVHEGVACVECHTGVTTDHGEHLPPARCASCHEEEEAEYTTGLHGMARQAGVADAPTCGDCHGSHQILAAADPRSLVNPQRQPATCAACHADLEFIKRRPVSLGSPLHGYEQSTHFKALKEGKGGAAPLRLP
;
A
#
# COMPACT_ATOMS: atom_id res chain seq x y z
N MET A 1 25.88 -62.54 0.27
CA MET A 1 24.45 -62.23 0.06
C MET A 1 23.94 -61.47 1.28
N PHE A 2 24.16 -60.15 1.36
CA PHE A 2 23.41 -59.25 2.25
C PHE A 2 23.41 -57.88 1.58
N ALA A 3 22.29 -57.57 0.92
CA ALA A 3 22.07 -56.28 0.27
C ALA A 3 21.54 -55.30 1.33
N LEU A 4 22.39 -54.41 1.83
CA LEU A 4 21.94 -53.24 2.59
C LEU A 4 21.35 -52.23 1.59
N ARG A 5 20.02 -52.18 1.52
CA ARG A 5 19.30 -51.11 0.82
C ARG A 5 19.35 -49.86 1.71
N ILE A 6 20.15 -48.89 1.31
CA ILE A 6 20.06 -47.52 1.81
C ILE A 6 18.74 -46.96 1.27
N ILE A 7 17.69 -47.01 2.07
CA ILE A 7 16.46 -46.27 1.80
C ILE A 7 16.79 -44.81 2.09
N SER A 8 17.04 -44.05 1.01
CA SER A 8 17.11 -42.60 1.05
C SER A 8 15.73 -42.08 1.47
N ILE A 9 15.49 -41.98 2.77
CA ILE A 9 14.42 -41.15 3.32
C ILE A 9 14.94 -39.72 3.20
N VAL A 10 14.83 -39.18 1.98
CA VAL A 10 14.72 -37.73 1.81
C VAL A 10 13.39 -37.38 2.46
N CYS A 11 13.48 -37.05 3.74
CA CYS A 11 12.38 -36.56 4.52
C CYS A 11 11.93 -35.25 3.86
N CYS A 12 10.86 -35.33 3.06
CA CYS A 12 10.13 -34.18 2.52
C CYS A 12 9.43 -33.43 3.67
N LEU A 13 10.19 -32.91 4.62
CA LEU A 13 9.74 -31.98 5.65
C LEU A 13 10.12 -30.56 5.26
N TRP A 14 9.82 -30.20 4.02
CA TRP A 14 9.81 -28.80 3.62
C TRP A 14 8.59 -28.57 2.74
N SER A 15 7.83 -27.51 3.06
CA SER A 15 6.75 -26.90 2.25
C SER A 15 5.30 -27.15 2.66
N ALA A 16 4.94 -27.07 3.95
CA ALA A 16 3.53 -26.80 4.29
C ALA A 16 3.18 -25.29 4.19
N ALA A 17 4.17 -24.39 4.27
CA ALA A 17 3.93 -22.94 4.26
C ALA A 17 3.84 -22.32 2.85
N ILE A 18 4.40 -22.96 1.82
CA ILE A 18 4.36 -22.47 0.42
C ILE A 18 2.96 -22.70 -0.22
N ALA A 19 2.09 -23.45 0.46
CA ALA A 19 0.82 -23.91 -0.09
C ALA A 19 -0.34 -22.88 -0.03
N ASN A 20 -0.15 -21.65 0.47
CA ASN A 20 -1.25 -20.68 0.62
C ASN A 20 -1.28 -19.59 -0.47
N ASP A 21 -0.15 -18.95 -0.77
CA ASP A 21 -0.14 -17.83 -1.73
C ASP A 21 -0.36 -18.29 -3.17
N GLN A 22 0.13 -19.49 -3.52
CA GLN A 22 -0.05 -20.05 -4.86
C GLN A 22 -1.54 -20.22 -5.19
N ALA A 23 -2.36 -20.61 -4.21
CA ALA A 23 -3.79 -20.78 -4.41
C ALA A 23 -4.50 -19.44 -4.67
N CYS A 24 -4.04 -18.34 -4.06
CA CYS A 24 -4.51 -17.00 -4.41
C CYS A 24 -4.11 -16.63 -5.84
N LEU A 25 -2.87 -16.95 -6.24
CA LEU A 25 -2.30 -16.59 -7.54
C LEU A 25 -2.85 -17.42 -8.71
N GLU A 26 -3.50 -18.56 -8.47
CA GLU A 26 -4.22 -19.31 -9.51
C GLU A 26 -5.22 -18.44 -10.27
N CYS A 27 -5.83 -17.46 -9.59
CA CYS A 27 -6.72 -16.47 -10.19
C CYS A 27 -6.05 -15.09 -10.26
N HIS A 28 -5.40 -14.65 -9.19
CA HIS A 28 -4.89 -13.27 -9.10
C HIS A 28 -3.64 -13.01 -9.95
N ALA A 29 -3.00 -14.03 -10.54
CA ALA A 29 -1.93 -13.81 -11.52
C ALA A 29 -2.44 -13.58 -12.96
N ASP A 30 -3.76 -13.57 -13.19
CA ASP A 30 -4.33 -13.26 -14.51
C ASP A 30 -4.45 -11.74 -14.71
N PRO A 31 -3.75 -11.12 -15.69
CA PRO A 31 -3.84 -9.69 -15.97
C PRO A 31 -5.23 -9.24 -16.44
N ASP A 32 -6.03 -10.17 -16.97
CA ASP A 32 -7.39 -9.90 -17.45
C ASP A 32 -8.45 -10.07 -16.35
N LEU A 33 -8.08 -10.62 -15.19
CA LEU A 33 -9.01 -10.76 -14.06
C LEU A 33 -9.34 -9.39 -13.47
N LYS A 34 -10.64 -9.10 -13.43
CA LYS A 34 -11.21 -7.85 -12.95
C LYS A 34 -12.36 -8.11 -12.01
N ARG A 35 -12.59 -7.17 -11.09
CA ARG A 35 -13.78 -7.12 -10.25
C ARG A 35 -14.56 -5.85 -10.53
N GLY A 36 -15.85 -5.85 -10.16
CA GLY A 36 -16.62 -4.60 -10.10
C GLY A 36 -15.97 -3.62 -9.12
N SER A 37 -15.84 -2.35 -9.51
CA SER A 37 -15.42 -1.31 -8.56
C SER A 37 -16.50 -1.14 -7.49
N LEU A 38 -16.10 -1.30 -6.23
CA LEU A 38 -16.98 -0.97 -5.11
C LEU A 38 -17.02 0.56 -4.99
N PRO A 39 -18.21 1.18 -4.86
CA PRO A 39 -18.28 2.61 -4.60
C PRO A 39 -17.57 2.91 -3.28
N LYS A 40 -16.79 3.99 -3.26
CA LYS A 40 -16.29 4.53 -1.99
C LYS A 40 -17.50 4.92 -1.14
N LYS A 41 -17.41 4.74 0.19
CA LYS A 41 -18.47 5.10 1.13
C LYS A 41 -18.96 6.54 0.85
N GLY A 42 -20.25 6.70 0.56
CA GLY A 42 -20.85 8.00 0.23
C GLY A 42 -20.85 8.39 -1.26
N THR A 43 -20.42 7.50 -2.17
CA THR A 43 -20.52 7.70 -3.63
C THR A 43 -21.66 6.87 -4.23
N PRO A 44 -22.42 7.40 -5.22
CA PRO A 44 -23.45 6.62 -5.91
C PRO A 44 -22.86 5.40 -6.63
N VAL A 45 -23.53 4.26 -6.52
CA VAL A 45 -23.21 3.07 -7.35
C VAL A 45 -23.56 3.41 -8.79
N MET A 46 -22.54 3.59 -9.64
CA MET A 46 -22.78 3.78 -11.08
C MET A 46 -23.18 2.43 -11.69
N ALA A 47 -24.22 2.42 -12.52
CA ALA A 47 -24.80 1.22 -13.13
C ALA A 47 -23.83 0.49 -14.10
N ASP A 48 -22.73 1.14 -14.46
CA ASP A 48 -21.62 0.67 -15.28
C ASP A 48 -20.32 0.56 -14.47
N ALA A 49 -20.42 0.15 -13.19
CA ALA A 49 -19.31 0.05 -12.24
C ALA A 49 -18.01 -0.39 -12.93
N ALA A 50 -17.08 0.57 -13.08
CA ALA A 50 -15.84 0.35 -13.80
C ALA A 50 -15.15 -0.91 -13.28
N LEU A 51 -14.79 -1.81 -14.19
CA LEU A 51 -14.06 -3.02 -13.83
C LEU A 51 -12.63 -2.63 -13.42
N MET A 52 -12.24 -2.96 -12.20
CA MET A 52 -10.90 -2.75 -11.70
C MET A 52 -10.13 -4.06 -11.76
N SER A 53 -8.90 -4.02 -12.29
CA SER A 53 -8.01 -5.16 -12.27
C SER A 53 -7.73 -5.60 -10.83
N VAL A 54 -7.70 -6.91 -10.62
CA VAL A 54 -7.26 -7.53 -9.36
C VAL A 54 -6.00 -8.36 -9.58
N PHE A 55 -5.30 -8.10 -10.68
CA PHE A 55 -4.02 -8.71 -11.01
C PHE A 55 -2.97 -8.38 -9.95
N VAL A 56 -2.20 -9.40 -9.58
CA VAL A 56 -1.08 -9.34 -8.66
C VAL A 56 0.12 -9.96 -9.34
N ASP A 57 1.13 -9.13 -9.60
CA ASP A 57 2.46 -9.61 -9.95
C ASP A 57 3.22 -9.94 -8.65
N LYS A 58 3.38 -11.23 -8.36
CA LYS A 58 4.09 -11.70 -7.16
C LYS A 58 5.52 -11.15 -7.09
N ALA A 59 6.17 -10.92 -8.24
CA ALA A 59 7.54 -10.41 -8.26
C ALA A 59 7.65 -9.01 -7.64
N LEU A 60 6.57 -8.23 -7.65
CA LEU A 60 6.55 -6.92 -6.98
C LEU A 60 6.60 -7.05 -5.46
N ILE A 61 5.90 -8.04 -4.88
CA ILE A 61 5.88 -8.30 -3.45
C ILE A 61 7.23 -8.88 -3.01
N ASP A 62 7.76 -9.82 -3.80
CA ASP A 62 9.07 -10.43 -3.56
C ASP A 62 10.21 -9.40 -3.65
N GLY A 63 10.02 -8.33 -4.42
CA GLY A 63 10.94 -7.19 -4.50
C GLY A 63 10.69 -6.07 -3.50
N SER A 64 9.78 -6.26 -2.53
CA SER A 64 9.33 -5.25 -1.58
C SER A 64 9.88 -5.49 -0.16
N VAL A 65 9.61 -4.58 0.77
CA VAL A 65 9.95 -4.79 2.20
C VAL A 65 9.10 -5.87 2.87
N HIS A 66 8.06 -6.34 2.20
CA HIS A 66 7.18 -7.41 2.65
C HIS A 66 7.48 -8.73 1.92
N GLU A 67 8.71 -8.89 1.40
CA GLU A 67 9.17 -10.20 0.91
C GLU A 67 8.94 -11.28 1.99
N GLY A 68 8.29 -12.38 1.60
CA GLY A 68 8.01 -13.49 2.50
C GLY A 68 6.77 -13.33 3.40
N VAL A 69 6.08 -12.19 3.34
CA VAL A 69 4.77 -12.01 3.99
C VAL A 69 3.69 -12.65 3.13
N ALA A 70 2.94 -13.59 3.69
CA ALA A 70 1.88 -14.29 2.96
C ALA A 70 0.70 -13.36 2.61
N CYS A 71 -0.02 -13.66 1.53
CA CYS A 71 -1.12 -12.81 1.04
C CYS A 71 -2.17 -12.55 2.13
N VAL A 72 -2.53 -13.59 2.90
CA VAL A 72 -3.56 -13.54 3.96
C VAL A 72 -3.09 -12.85 5.24
N GLU A 73 -1.80 -12.56 5.40
CA GLU A 73 -1.32 -11.79 6.55
C GLU A 73 -1.73 -10.32 6.42
N CYS A 74 -1.65 -9.77 5.20
CA CYS A 74 -2.22 -8.47 4.87
C CYS A 74 -3.74 -8.56 4.62
N HIS A 75 -4.19 -9.55 3.83
CA HIS A 75 -5.61 -9.78 3.53
C HIS A 75 -6.27 -10.67 4.60
N THR A 76 -6.15 -10.26 5.86
CA THR A 76 -6.60 -11.07 7.01
C THR A 76 -8.07 -11.45 6.90
N GLY A 77 -8.36 -12.75 6.99
CA GLY A 77 -9.71 -13.30 6.94
C GLY A 77 -10.25 -13.55 5.52
N VAL A 78 -9.45 -13.30 4.49
CA VAL A 78 -9.78 -13.67 3.10
C VAL A 78 -9.32 -15.12 2.85
N THR A 79 -10.14 -15.88 2.11
CA THR A 79 -9.84 -17.25 1.69
C THR A 79 -9.98 -17.36 0.17
N THR A 80 -9.62 -18.48 -0.45
CA THR A 80 -9.77 -18.68 -1.91
C THR A 80 -11.22 -18.75 -2.37
N ASP A 81 -12.16 -19.06 -1.48
CA ASP A 81 -13.60 -18.99 -1.72
C ASP A 81 -14.16 -17.74 -1.03
N HIS A 82 -13.99 -16.59 -1.68
CA HIS A 82 -14.36 -15.29 -1.14
C HIS A 82 -15.40 -14.57 -2.01
N GLY A 83 -16.28 -13.80 -1.37
CA GLY A 83 -17.27 -12.97 -2.06
C GLY A 83 -16.71 -11.66 -2.64
N GLU A 84 -17.59 -10.80 -3.15
CA GLU A 84 -17.20 -9.54 -3.80
C GLU A 84 -16.86 -8.40 -2.81
N HIS A 85 -17.31 -8.51 -1.56
CA HIS A 85 -17.12 -7.47 -0.54
C HIS A 85 -16.11 -7.91 0.50
N LEU A 86 -14.85 -7.57 0.25
CA LEU A 86 -13.72 -7.96 1.09
C LEU A 86 -13.23 -6.78 1.93
N PRO A 87 -12.74 -7.05 3.16
CA PRO A 87 -12.04 -6.03 3.93
C PRO A 87 -10.77 -5.57 3.19
N PRO A 88 -10.35 -4.30 3.38
CA PRO A 88 -9.05 -3.86 2.88
C PRO A 88 -7.91 -4.61 3.59
N ALA A 89 -6.72 -4.59 2.98
CA ALA A 89 -5.52 -5.08 3.62
C ALA A 89 -5.26 -4.36 4.96
N ARG A 90 -4.83 -5.11 5.98
CA ARG A 90 -4.63 -4.61 7.35
C ARG A 90 -3.15 -4.35 7.61
N CYS A 91 -2.78 -3.08 7.67
CA CYS A 91 -1.41 -2.66 8.01
C CYS A 91 -1.20 -2.70 9.53
N ALA A 92 -2.21 -2.25 10.27
CA ALA A 92 -2.20 -2.11 11.73
C ALA A 92 -2.11 -3.42 12.53
N SER A 93 -2.14 -4.60 11.88
CA SER A 93 -1.86 -5.86 12.58
C SER A 93 -0.40 -6.00 12.99
N CYS A 94 0.49 -5.26 12.33
CA CYS A 94 1.92 -5.20 12.65
C CYS A 94 2.43 -3.77 12.83
N HIS A 95 1.82 -2.80 12.14
CA HIS A 95 2.18 -1.37 12.19
C HIS A 95 1.24 -0.58 13.11
N GLU A 96 1.14 -1.02 14.37
CA GLU A 96 0.21 -0.44 15.36
C GLU A 96 0.57 1.01 15.71
N GLU A 97 1.87 1.29 15.85
CA GLU A 97 2.38 2.63 16.18
C GLU A 97 2.12 3.61 15.03
N GLU A 98 2.42 3.21 13.79
CA GLU A 98 2.17 4.05 12.62
C GLU A 98 0.68 4.27 12.37
N GLU A 99 -0.18 3.28 12.62
CA GLU A 99 -1.63 3.45 12.57
C GLU A 99 -2.10 4.46 13.62
N ALA A 100 -1.55 4.42 14.85
CA ALA A 100 -1.88 5.39 15.90
C ALA A 100 -1.47 6.82 15.52
N GLU A 101 -0.29 7.01 14.93
CA GLU A 101 0.14 8.31 14.42
C GLU A 101 -0.72 8.79 13.24
N TYR A 102 -1.00 7.91 12.28
CA TYR A 102 -1.82 8.23 11.12
C TYR A 102 -3.25 8.63 11.51
N THR A 103 -3.87 7.87 12.42
CA THR A 103 -5.26 8.08 12.85
C THR A 103 -5.46 9.38 13.62
N THR A 104 -4.45 9.86 14.34
CA THR A 104 -4.49 11.16 15.03
C THR A 104 -4.18 12.34 14.09
N GLY A 105 -3.60 12.08 12.92
CA GLY A 105 -3.33 13.07 11.89
C GLY A 105 -4.57 13.48 11.08
N LEU A 106 -4.45 14.57 10.32
CA LEU A 106 -5.55 15.14 9.51
C LEU A 106 -6.11 14.15 8.48
N HIS A 107 -5.26 13.33 7.86
CA HIS A 107 -5.70 12.31 6.90
C HIS A 107 -6.48 11.18 7.57
N GLY A 108 -5.99 10.66 8.71
CA GLY A 108 -6.68 9.61 9.46
C GLY A 108 -8.00 10.09 10.05
N MET A 109 -8.04 11.30 10.63
CA MET A 109 -9.29 11.92 11.09
C MET A 109 -10.30 12.08 9.93
N ALA A 110 -9.85 12.50 8.74
CA ALA A 110 -10.72 12.60 7.57
C ALA A 110 -11.26 11.23 7.13
N ARG A 111 -10.44 10.17 7.18
CA ARG A 111 -10.91 8.79 6.93
C ARG A 111 -11.96 8.35 7.94
N GLN A 112 -11.72 8.57 9.22
CA GLN A 112 -12.65 8.21 10.29
C GLN A 112 -13.99 8.96 10.15
N ALA A 113 -13.94 10.21 9.71
CA ALA A 113 -15.11 11.02 9.37
C ALA A 113 -15.83 10.58 8.08
N GLY A 114 -15.33 9.54 7.38
CA GLY A 114 -15.94 9.00 6.17
C GLY A 114 -15.73 9.85 4.91
N VAL A 115 -14.70 10.69 4.88
CA VAL A 115 -14.32 11.43 3.67
C VAL A 115 -13.82 10.44 2.63
N ALA A 116 -14.60 10.28 1.54
CA ALA A 116 -14.35 9.27 0.51
C ALA A 116 -12.92 9.34 -0.07
N ASP A 117 -12.43 10.55 -0.30
CA ASP A 117 -11.11 10.79 -0.93
C ASP A 117 -9.99 11.05 0.08
N ALA A 118 -10.22 10.83 1.37
CA ALA A 118 -9.10 10.81 2.31
C ALA A 118 -8.15 9.64 1.95
N PRO A 119 -6.83 9.86 1.98
CA PRO A 119 -5.85 8.85 1.60
C PRO A 119 -5.75 7.77 2.68
N THR A 120 -5.28 6.59 2.30
CA THR A 120 -4.99 5.41 3.09
C THR A 120 -3.48 5.13 3.08
N CYS A 121 -3.03 4.13 3.84
CA CYS A 121 -1.62 3.70 3.88
C CYS A 121 -1.04 3.51 2.46
N GLY A 122 -1.81 2.85 1.59
CA GLY A 122 -1.38 2.53 0.23
C GLY A 122 -1.30 3.72 -0.73
N ASP A 123 -2.01 4.82 -0.46
CA ASP A 123 -1.94 6.01 -1.31
C ASP A 123 -0.57 6.71 -1.21
N CYS A 124 0.10 6.56 -0.06
CA CYS A 124 1.46 7.09 0.14
C CYS A 124 2.55 6.03 -0.07
N HIS A 125 2.29 4.77 0.28
CA HIS A 125 3.31 3.70 0.28
C HIS A 125 3.24 2.76 -0.93
N GLY A 126 2.14 2.76 -1.68
CA GLY A 126 1.83 1.77 -2.71
C GLY A 126 1.10 0.54 -2.14
N SER A 127 0.86 -0.46 -2.98
CA SER A 127 0.15 -1.69 -2.62
C SER A 127 1.09 -2.89 -2.54
N HIS A 128 1.26 -3.64 -3.63
CA HIS A 128 2.10 -4.85 -3.69
C HIS A 128 3.59 -4.54 -3.96
N GLN A 129 3.99 -3.27 -3.96
CA GLN A 129 5.35 -2.80 -4.22
C GLN A 129 5.80 -1.77 -3.18
N ILE A 130 5.60 -2.08 -1.89
CA ILE A 130 5.97 -1.18 -0.79
C ILE A 130 7.48 -1.25 -0.58
N LEU A 131 8.17 -0.13 -0.78
CA LEU A 131 9.62 -0.04 -0.68
C LEU A 131 10.04 0.76 0.55
N ALA A 132 11.20 0.43 1.10
CA ALA A 132 11.79 1.17 2.22
C ALA A 132 11.94 2.65 1.87
N ALA A 133 11.74 3.55 2.83
CA ALA A 133 11.82 4.99 2.58
C ALA A 133 13.18 5.44 2.02
N ALA A 134 14.27 4.71 2.32
CA ALA A 134 15.58 5.00 1.76
C ALA A 134 15.72 4.59 0.28
N ASP A 135 14.87 3.71 -0.25
CA ASP A 135 14.91 3.31 -1.66
C ASP A 135 14.48 4.51 -2.54
N PRO A 136 15.28 4.92 -3.54
CA PRO A 136 14.97 6.06 -4.39
C PRO A 136 13.73 5.86 -5.28
N ARG A 137 13.16 4.66 -5.34
CA ARG A 137 11.90 4.35 -6.04
C ARG A 137 10.69 4.42 -5.12
N SER A 138 10.90 4.43 -3.79
CA SER A 138 9.80 4.48 -2.82
C SER A 138 9.00 5.77 -2.95
N LEU A 139 7.68 5.65 -2.86
CA LEU A 139 6.78 6.80 -2.89
C LEU A 139 6.96 7.69 -1.64
N VAL A 140 7.45 7.14 -0.54
CA VAL A 140 7.75 7.89 0.69
C VAL A 140 9.22 8.28 0.81
N ASN A 141 10.02 8.05 -0.23
CA ASN A 141 11.39 8.55 -0.26
C ASN A 141 11.40 10.09 -0.20
N PRO A 142 12.27 10.75 0.59
CA PRO A 142 12.23 12.21 0.73
C PRO A 142 12.29 12.96 -0.60
N GLN A 143 13.03 12.44 -1.58
CA GLN A 143 13.20 13.01 -2.92
C GLN A 143 11.95 12.84 -3.80
N ARG A 144 11.07 11.89 -3.47
CA ARG A 144 9.82 11.59 -4.18
C ARG A 144 8.57 12.04 -3.44
N GLN A 145 8.65 12.21 -2.13
CA GLN A 145 7.53 12.57 -1.27
C GLN A 145 6.74 13.78 -1.78
N PRO A 146 7.35 14.87 -2.29
CA PRO A 146 6.58 15.98 -2.85
C PRO A 146 5.69 15.56 -4.02
N ALA A 147 6.18 14.68 -4.90
CA ALA A 147 5.39 14.15 -6.02
C ALA A 147 4.25 13.24 -5.53
N THR A 148 4.50 12.45 -4.48
CA THR A 148 3.46 11.63 -3.83
C THR A 148 2.35 12.48 -3.23
N CYS A 149 2.69 13.56 -2.52
CA CYS A 149 1.70 14.52 -2.02
C CYS A 149 0.98 15.23 -3.17
N ALA A 150 1.70 15.58 -4.24
CA ALA A 150 1.18 16.28 -5.41
C ALA A 150 0.12 15.48 -6.17
N ALA A 151 0.12 14.15 -6.06
CA ALA A 151 -0.90 13.29 -6.67
C ALA A 151 -2.33 13.73 -6.33
N CYS A 152 -2.54 14.31 -5.14
CA CYS A 152 -3.81 14.91 -4.74
C CYS A 152 -3.72 16.42 -4.52
N HIS A 153 -2.63 16.91 -3.90
CA HIS A 153 -2.54 18.31 -3.46
C HIS A 153 -2.06 19.32 -4.52
N ALA A 154 -1.73 18.86 -5.73
CA ALA A 154 -1.48 19.75 -6.88
C ALA A 154 -2.80 20.25 -7.51
N ASP A 155 -3.91 19.52 -7.34
CA ASP A 155 -5.21 19.92 -7.87
C ASP A 155 -5.87 20.94 -6.93
N LEU A 156 -6.01 22.17 -7.42
CA LEU A 156 -6.66 23.26 -6.69
C LEU A 156 -8.14 22.99 -6.41
N GLU A 157 -8.86 22.31 -7.31
CA GLU A 157 -10.25 21.96 -7.10
C GLU A 157 -10.38 20.86 -6.04
N PHE A 158 -9.44 19.91 -6.01
CA PHE A 158 -9.36 18.91 -4.94
C PHE A 158 -9.21 19.55 -3.57
N ILE A 159 -8.24 20.45 -3.39
CA ILE A 159 -7.99 21.08 -2.09
C ILE A 159 -9.07 22.08 -1.68
N LYS A 160 -9.76 22.74 -2.64
CA LYS A 160 -10.86 23.67 -2.35
C LYS A 160 -12.08 22.98 -1.74
N ARG A 161 -12.30 21.70 -2.06
CA ARG A 161 -13.43 20.93 -1.49
C ARG A 161 -13.33 20.81 0.04
N ARG A 162 -12.11 20.84 0.60
CA ARG A 162 -11.83 20.69 2.03
C ARG A 162 -10.61 21.54 2.41
N PRO A 163 -10.76 22.85 2.65
CA PRO A 163 -9.64 23.71 2.99
C PRO A 163 -9.14 23.39 4.41
N VAL A 164 -7.98 22.74 4.52
CA VAL A 164 -7.30 22.48 5.80
C VAL A 164 -6.19 23.52 6.08
N SER A 165 -5.74 24.22 5.04
CA SER A 165 -4.87 25.40 5.15
C SER A 165 -5.29 26.44 4.09
N LEU A 166 -4.96 27.71 4.30
CA LEU A 166 -5.30 28.84 3.41
C LEU A 166 -4.58 28.80 2.02
N GLY A 167 -4.13 27.62 1.55
CA GLY A 167 -3.47 27.40 0.27
C GLY A 167 -3.14 25.93 0.00
N SER A 168 -2.52 25.65 -1.16
CA SER A 168 -1.98 24.31 -1.49
C SER A 168 -0.73 24.04 -0.63
N PRO A 169 -0.69 22.95 0.16
CA PRO A 169 0.50 22.56 0.90
C PRO A 169 1.73 22.37 -0.01
N LEU A 170 1.50 21.89 -1.24
CA LEU A 170 2.56 21.72 -2.24
C LEU A 170 3.13 23.08 -2.65
N HIS A 171 2.28 24.05 -2.96
CA HIS A 171 2.74 25.38 -3.38
C HIS A 171 3.58 26.07 -2.30
N GLY A 172 3.15 25.98 -1.03
CA GLY A 172 3.93 26.51 0.10
C GLY A 172 5.27 25.78 0.26
N TYR A 173 5.28 24.45 0.10
CA TYR A 173 6.49 23.65 0.15
C TYR A 173 7.48 24.01 -0.97
N GLU A 174 7.01 24.17 -2.21
CA GLU A 174 7.84 24.52 -3.37
C GLU A 174 8.55 25.88 -3.24
N GLN A 175 7.97 26.79 -2.45
CA GLN A 175 8.56 28.10 -2.17
C GLN A 175 9.56 28.08 -0.99
N SER A 176 9.62 26.98 -0.25
CA SER A 176 10.43 26.86 0.97
C SER A 176 11.92 26.60 0.68
N THR A 177 12.76 26.86 1.68
CA THR A 177 14.17 26.46 1.68
C THR A 177 14.33 24.94 1.64
N HIS A 178 13.35 24.18 2.15
CA HIS A 178 13.36 22.72 2.12
C HIS A 178 13.31 22.19 0.69
N PHE A 179 12.44 22.75 -0.16
CA PHE A 179 12.36 22.33 -1.56
C PHE A 179 13.61 22.71 -2.35
N LYS A 180 14.20 23.89 -2.09
CA LYS A 180 15.49 24.27 -2.69
C LYS A 180 16.58 23.25 -2.34
N ALA A 181 16.70 22.89 -1.06
CA ALA A 181 17.65 21.89 -0.61
C ALA A 181 17.40 20.51 -1.25
N LEU A 182 16.12 20.11 -1.41
CA LEU A 182 15.75 18.89 -2.12
C LEU A 182 16.25 18.88 -3.57
N LYS A 183 16.04 19.99 -4.31
CA LYS A 183 16.44 20.13 -5.71
C LYS A 183 17.97 20.09 -5.90
N GLU A 184 18.72 20.47 -4.88
CA GLU A 184 20.19 20.38 -4.85
C GLU A 184 20.71 19.00 -4.40
N GLY A 185 19.83 18.02 -4.18
CA GLY A 185 20.20 16.69 -3.68
C GLY A 185 20.57 16.66 -2.19
N LYS A 186 20.31 17.74 -1.46
CA LYS A 186 20.57 17.89 -0.01
C LYS A 186 19.34 17.57 0.85
N GLY A 187 18.22 17.23 0.22
CA GLY A 187 16.95 16.92 0.88
C GLY A 187 16.92 15.51 1.45
N GLY A 188 17.69 15.29 2.51
CA GLY A 188 17.58 14.14 3.41
C GLY A 188 17.69 14.55 4.87
N ALA A 189 17.55 15.84 5.16
CA ALA A 189 17.66 16.36 6.51
C ALA A 189 16.59 15.70 7.39
N ALA A 190 17.07 15.10 8.48
CA ALA A 190 16.32 14.34 9.47
C ALA A 190 14.97 14.98 9.83
N PRO A 191 13.96 14.17 10.19
CA PRO A 191 12.69 14.71 10.63
C PRO A 191 12.95 15.74 11.72
N LEU A 192 12.43 16.95 11.52
CA LEU A 192 12.28 17.91 12.60
C LEU A 192 11.31 17.24 13.59
N ARG A 193 11.86 16.58 14.62
CA ARG A 193 11.12 16.39 15.86
C ARG A 193 10.86 17.79 16.38
N LEU A 194 9.71 18.35 16.01
CA LEU A 194 9.18 19.50 16.71
C LEU A 194 8.98 19.05 18.17
N PRO A 195 9.44 19.85 19.16
CA PRO A 195 9.37 19.50 20.57
C PRO A 195 7.93 19.30 21.05
#